data_AF-A0A7H1N6L1-F1
#
_entry.id   AF-A0A7H1N6L1-F1
#
_cell.length_a   1.000
_cell.length_b   1.000
_cell.length_c   1.000
_cell.angle_alpha   90.00
_cell.angle_beta   90.00
_cell.angle_gamma   90.00
#
_symmetry.space_group_name_H-M   'P 1'
#
loop_
_entity.id
_entity.type
_entity.pdbx_description
1 polymer ?
#
loop_
_entity_poly.entity_id
_entity_poly.type
_entity_poly.pdbx_seq_one_letter_code
_entity_poly.pdbx_strand_id
1 'polypeptide(L)' 'MRRAIRASGATLLFLPKYSPDLNPIEQLFAKLKHCLRHAAERTRDALCRAIAEILDTISPTECTNYLANNGNARA' A
#
# COMPACT_ATOMS: atom_id res chain seq x y z
N MET A 1 4.25 -21.96 4.68
CA MET A 1 4.35 -20.48 4.68
C MET A 1 5.74 -19.97 5.06
N ARG A 2 6.19 -20.08 6.33
CA ARG A 2 7.49 -19.51 6.77
C ARG A 2 8.72 -20.03 6.01
N ARG A 3 8.73 -21.31 5.62
CA ARG A 3 9.80 -21.90 4.79
C ARG A 3 9.92 -21.23 3.42
N ALA A 4 8.81 -20.93 2.76
CA ALA A 4 8.81 -20.28 1.44
C ALA A 4 9.31 -18.82 1.53
N ILE A 5 8.88 -18.07 2.55
CA ILE A 5 9.33 -16.68 2.79
C ILE A 5 10.83 -16.61 3.03
N ARG A 6 11.38 -17.52 3.85
CA ARG A 6 12.81 -17.56 4.13
C ARG A 6 13.61 -18.03 2.91
N ALA A 7 13.09 -18.97 2.13
CA ALA A 7 13.74 -19.44 0.91
C ALA A 7 13.88 -18.34 -0.15
N SER A 8 13.00 -17.33 -0.16
CA SER A 8 13.10 -16.16 -1.03
C SER A 8 13.98 -15.04 -0.48
N GLY A 9 14.62 -15.23 0.68
CA GLY A 9 15.44 -14.19 1.33
C GLY A 9 14.64 -13.06 1.98
N ALA A 10 13.32 -13.22 2.16
CA ALA A 10 12.47 -12.18 2.75
C ALA A 10 12.41 -12.29 4.28
N THR A 11 12.32 -11.13 4.94
CA THR A 11 12.14 -11.03 6.39
C THR A 11 10.67 -10.77 6.72
N LEU A 12 10.16 -11.42 7.77
CA LEU A 12 8.81 -11.18 8.27
C LEU A 12 8.85 -10.05 9.30
N LEU A 13 8.20 -8.92 9.00
CA LEU A 13 8.00 -7.84 9.95
C LEU A 13 6.80 -8.14 10.85
N PHE A 14 6.93 -7.86 12.14
CA PHE A 14 5.85 -8.06 13.11
C PHE A 14 4.83 -6.92 13.02
N LEU A 15 3.56 -7.27 12.90
CA LEU A 15 2.42 -6.35 12.99
C LEU A 15 1.49 -6.84 14.10
N PRO A 16 1.20 -6.02 15.14
CA PRO A 16 0.25 -6.40 16.18
C PRO A 16 -1.15 -6.63 15.61
N LYS A 17 -1.94 -7.51 16.25
CA LYS A 17 -3.33 -7.78 15.84
C LYS A 17 -4.17 -6.51 15.96
N TYR A 18 -5.05 -6.28 14.97
CA TYR A 18 -5.97 -5.14 14.93
C TYR A 18 -5.29 -3.77 15.00
N SER A 19 -4.05 -3.66 14.50
CA SER A 19 -3.33 -2.38 14.42
C SER A 19 -3.17 -1.91 12.97
N PRO A 20 -4.28 -1.54 12.28
CA PRO A 20 -4.20 -1.01 10.93
C PRO A 20 -3.38 0.29 10.87
N ASP A 21 -3.39 1.07 11.95
CA ASP A 21 -2.64 2.34 12.06
C ASP A 21 -1.10 2.16 12.02
N LEU A 22 -0.61 0.92 12.14
CA LEU A 22 0.81 0.58 12.04
C LEU A 22 1.17 -0.04 10.69
N ASN A 23 0.19 -0.19 9.79
CA ASN A 23 0.39 -0.79 8.48
C ASN A 23 0.44 0.31 7.40
N PRO A 24 1.62 0.57 6.79
CA PRO A 24 1.81 1.68 5.86
C PRO A 24 0.94 1.59 4.59
N ILE A 25 0.46 0.40 4.24
CA ILE A 25 -0.44 0.23 3.09
C ILE A 25 -1.81 0.89 3.29
N GLU A 26 -2.23 1.13 4.54
CA GLU A 26 -3.54 1.72 4.83
C GLU A 26 -3.62 3.18 4.34
N GLN A 27 -2.52 3.94 4.47
CA GLN A 27 -2.44 5.32 3.98
C GLN A 27 -2.48 5.38 2.45
N LEU A 28 -1.74 4.46 1.79
CA LEU A 28 -1.80 4.28 0.35
C LEU A 28 -3.23 3.96 -0.11
N PHE A 29 -3.90 3.00 0.54
CA PHE A 29 -5.25 2.62 0.20
C PHE A 29 -6.27 3.73 0.49
N ALA A 30 -6.07 4.55 1.52
CA ALA A 30 -6.93 5.71 1.76
C ALA A 30 -6.91 6.67 0.56
N LYS A 31 -5.72 7.04 0.06
CA LYS A 31 -5.55 7.88 -1.13
C LYS A 31 -6.12 7.22 -2.38
N LEU A 32 -5.77 5.95 -2.63
CA LEU A 32 -6.27 5.22 -3.80
C LEU A 32 -7.81 5.18 -3.82
N LYS A 33 -8.43 4.82 -2.69
CA LYS A 33 -9.90 4.81 -2.58
C LYS A 33 -10.52 6.19 -2.79
N HIS A 34 -9.86 7.26 -2.32
CA HIS A 34 -10.32 8.62 -2.55
C HIS A 34 -10.33 8.95 -4.06
N CYS A 35 -9.22 8.73 -4.75
CA CYS A 35 -9.11 8.97 -6.19
C CYS A 35 -10.08 8.11 -7.01
N LEU A 36 -10.23 6.82 -6.67
CA LEU A 36 -11.17 5.94 -7.37
C LEU A 36 -12.63 6.35 -7.18
N ARG A 37 -13.00 6.86 -5.99
CA ARG A 37 -14.35 7.42 -5.76
C ARG A 37 -14.60 8.66 -6.62
N HIS A 38 -13.57 9.48 -6.82
CA HIS A 38 -13.63 10.62 -7.74
C HIS A 38 -13.75 10.20 -9.21
N ALA A 39 -13.00 9.17 -9.64
CA ALA A 39 -13.06 8.65 -11.01
C ALA A 39 -14.41 7.98 -11.33
N ALA A 40 -15.06 7.37 -10.32
CA ALA A 40 -16.42 6.83 -10.39
C ALA A 40 -16.66 5.81 -11.52
N GLU A 41 -15.62 5.08 -11.94
CA GLU A 41 -15.69 4.07 -12.99
C GLU A 41 -16.72 2.96 -12.68
N ARG A 42 -17.35 2.43 -13.73
CA ARG A 42 -18.45 1.44 -13.62
C ARG A 42 -18.18 0.14 -14.37
N THR A 43 -17.02 0.02 -15.00
CA THR A 43 -16.58 -1.23 -15.64
C THR A 43 -15.28 -1.70 -15.00
N ARG A 44 -15.06 -3.02 -14.99
CA ARG A 44 -13.82 -3.60 -14.48
C ARG A 44 -12.59 -3.06 -15.21
N ASP A 45 -12.66 -2.99 -16.54
CA ASP A 45 -11.50 -2.63 -17.35
C ASP A 45 -11.16 -1.14 -17.20
N ALA A 46 -12.16 -0.26 -17.05
CA ALA A 46 -11.91 1.14 -16.72
C ALA A 46 -11.41 1.32 -15.29
N LEU A 47 -11.93 0.55 -14.32
CA LEU A 47 -11.43 0.55 -12.95
C LEU A 47 -9.95 0.13 -12.88
N CYS A 48 -9.57 -0.93 -13.59
CA CYS A 48 -8.17 -1.39 -13.64
C CYS A 48 -7.25 -0.33 -14.25
N ARG A 49 -7.67 0.35 -15.31
CA ARG A 49 -6.90 1.46 -15.90
C ARG A 49 -6.77 2.63 -14.93
N ALA A 50 -7.87 3.04 -14.29
CA ALA A 50 -7.84 4.10 -13.28
C ALA A 50 -6.91 3.76 -12.11
N ILE A 51 -6.88 2.49 -11.65
CA ILE A 51 -5.92 2.05 -10.62
C ILE A 51 -4.48 2.26 -11.10
N ALA A 52 -4.14 1.84 -12.32
CA ALA A 52 -2.79 2.00 -12.86
C ALA A 52 -2.40 3.49 -12.95
N GLU A 53 -3.27 4.31 -13.53
CA GLU A 53 -3.06 5.77 -13.65
C GLU A 53 -2.87 6.44 -12.29
N ILE A 54 -3.69 6.08 -11.28
CA ILE A 54 -3.56 6.64 -9.93
C ILE A 54 -2.24 6.19 -9.29
N LEU A 55 -1.83 4.93 -9.45
CA LEU A 55 -0.56 4.44 -8.91
C LEU A 55 0.64 5.20 -9.50
N ASP A 56 0.58 5.58 -10.78
CA ASP A 56 1.62 6.39 -11.43
C ASP A 56 1.74 7.81 -10.83
N THR A 57 0.71 8.30 -10.12
CA THR A 57 0.76 9.60 -9.42
C THR A 57 1.44 9.54 -8.04
N ILE A 58 1.75 8.33 -7.54
CA ILE A 58 2.24 8.13 -6.18
C ILE A 58 3.77 8.16 -6.22
N SER A 59 4.34 9.23 -5.66
CA SER A 59 5.78 9.44 -5.73
C SER A 59 6.55 8.52 -4.76
N PRO A 60 7.83 8.18 -5.06
CA PRO A 60 8.69 7.47 -4.12
C PRO A 60 8.84 8.17 -2.76
N THR A 61 8.85 9.51 -2.77
CA THR A 61 8.93 10.33 -1.55
C THR A 61 7.69 10.14 -0.68
N GLU A 62 6.52 10.10 -1.30
CA GLU A 62 5.26 9.85 -0.60
C GLU A 62 5.22 8.46 0.03
N CYS A 63 5.67 7.42 -0.69
CA CYS A 63 5.83 6.08 -0.13
C CYS A 63 6.78 6.06 1.07
N THR A 64 7.89 6.78 0.99
CA THR A 64 8.85 6.92 2.10
C THR A 64 8.19 7.55 3.33
N ASN A 65 7.36 8.56 3.13
CA ASN A 65 6.62 9.21 4.21
C ASN A 65 5.60 8.27 4.87
N TYR A 66 4.90 7.43 4.09
CA TYR A 66 4.01 6.42 4.65
C TYR A 66 4.77 5.43 5.54
N LEU A 67 5.93 4.93 5.08
CA LEU A 67 6.76 4.03 5.90
C LEU A 67 7.19 4.71 7.20
N ALA A 68 7.67 5.95 7.13
CA ALA A 68 8.14 6.68 8.29
C ALA A 68 7.04 6.93 9.33
N ASN A 69 5.83 7.28 8.86
CA ASN A 69 4.69 7.57 9.73
C ASN A 69 4.18 6.33 10.51
N ASN A 70 4.43 5.12 10.00
CA ASN A 70 4.02 3.86 10.64
C ASN A 70 5.14 3.21 11.49
N GLY A 71 6.19 3.96 11.82
CA GLY A 71 7.32 3.42 12.57
C GLY A 71 8.22 2.47 11.77
N ASN A 72 8.03 2.40 10.45
CA ASN A 72 8.90 1.64 9.54
C ASN A 72 10.08 2.49 9.00
N ALA A 73 10.33 3.66 9.61
CA ALA A 73 11.54 4.43 9.38
C ALA A 73 12.74 3.73 10.05
N ARG A 74 13.40 2.87 9.27
CA ARG A 74 14.65 2.12 9.56
C ARG A 74 14.45 0.71 10.10
N ALA A 75 14.65 -0.25 9.19
CA ALA A 75 15.41 -1.48 9.47
C ALA A 75 16.72 -1.38 8.67
#